data_AF-A0A1G5UV65-F1
#
_entry.id   AF-A0A1G5UV65-F1
#
_cell.length_a   1.000
_cell.length_b   1.000
_cell.length_c   1.000
_cell.angle_alpha   90.00
_cell.angle_beta   90.00
_cell.angle_gamma   90.00
#
_symmetry.space_group_name_H-M   'P 1'
#
loop_
_entity.id
_entity.type
_entity.pdbx_description
1 polymer ?
#
loop_
_entity_poly.entity_id
_entity_poly.type
_entity_poly.pdbx_seq_one_letter_code
_entity_poly.pdbx_strand_id
1 'polypeptide(L)' 'MSPPPRGKRWVCRPWKTLPDGTRIFARQYGKRAFCWLVDDE' A
#
# COMPACT_ATOMS: atom_id res chain seq x y z
N MET A 1 -8.14 -9.14 -6.63
CA MET A 1 -7.66 -7.76 -6.86
C MET A 1 -7.63 -7.57 -8.35
N SER A 2 -8.30 -6.54 -8.89
CA SER A 2 -8.33 -6.30 -10.33
C SER A 2 -6.93 -5.95 -10.85
N PRO A 3 -6.61 -6.28 -12.13
CA PRO A 3 -5.35 -5.86 -12.73
C PRO A 3 -5.19 -4.33 -12.65
N PRO A 4 -3.96 -3.81 -12.45
CA PRO A 4 -3.76 -2.36 -12.44
C PRO A 4 -4.01 -1.77 -13.84
N PRO A 5 -4.45 -0.50 -13.94
CA PRO A 5 -4.53 0.22 -15.20
C PRO A 5 -3.18 0.26 -15.94
N ARG A 6 -3.19 0.50 -17.25
CA ARG A 6 -1.97 0.64 -18.07
C ARG A 6 -1.07 1.75 -17.51
N GLY A 7 0.22 1.47 -17.39
CA GLY A 7 1.20 2.42 -16.83
C GLY A 7 1.12 2.57 -15.31
N LYS A 8 0.38 1.70 -14.60
CA LYS A 8 0.34 1.65 -13.15
C LYS A 8 0.67 0.24 -12.65
N ARG A 9 1.19 0.15 -11.44
CA ARG A 9 1.35 -1.11 -10.69
C ARG A 9 0.84 -1.01 -9.27
N TRP A 10 0.38 -2.14 -8.73
CA TRP A 10 0.02 -2.24 -7.33
C TRP A 10 1.27 -2.40 -6.46
N VAL A 11 1.43 -1.54 -5.46
CA VAL A 11 2.40 -1.71 -4.39
C VAL A 11 1.65 -2.06 -3.12
N CYS A 12 2.01 -3.18 -2.50
CA CYS A 12 1.46 -3.60 -1.23
C CYS A 12 2.55 -3.66 -0.17
N ARG A 13 2.33 -3.00 0.97
CA ARG A 13 3.26 -3.03 2.11
C ARG A 13 2.54 -3.41 3.40
N PRO A 14 3.18 -4.17 4.30
CA PRO A 14 2.58 -4.54 5.59
C PRO A 14 2.48 -3.36 6.57
N TRP A 15 3.15 -2.24 6.27
CA TRP A 15 3.16 -1.03 7.09
C TRP A 15 3.15 0.23 6.20
N LYS A 16 2.77 1.36 6.80
CA LYS A 16 2.97 2.70 6.22
C LYS A 16 3.44 3.67 7.29
N THR A 17 4.17 4.69 6.88
CA THR A 17 4.60 5.80 7.75
C THR A 17 3.59 6.94 7.62
N LEU A 18 3.14 7.45 8.76
CA LEU A 18 2.29 8.64 8.85
C LEU A 18 3.15 9.91 8.72
N PRO A 19 2.55 11.09 8.45
CA PRO A 19 3.31 12.34 8.28
C PRO A 19 4.16 12.74 9.49
N ASP A 20 3.78 12.31 10.70
CA ASP A 20 4.50 12.52 11.96
C ASP A 20 5.68 11.54 12.17
N GLY A 21 5.91 10.62 11.23
CA GLY A 21 6.95 9.59 11.32
C GLY A 21 6.47 8.29 11.99
N THR A 22 5.25 8.24 12.53
CA THR A 22 4.71 7.04 13.18
C THR A 22 4.51 5.92 12.15
N ARG A 23 5.01 4.72 12.44
CA ARG A 23 4.78 3.53 11.61
C ARG A 23 3.57 2.74 12.10
N ILE A 24 2.56 2.59 11.23
CA ILE A 24 1.40 1.73 11.51
C ILE A 24 1.45 0.47 10.66
N PHE A 25 0.94 -0.63 11.21
CA PHE A 25 0.94 -1.95 10.58
C PHE A 25 -0.47 -2.38 10.20
N ALA A 26 -0.64 -2.96 9.01
CA ALA A 26 -1.94 -3.37 8.49
C ALA A 26 -2.68 -4.35 9.43
N ARG A 27 -1.94 -5.21 10.12
CA ARG A 27 -2.48 -6.17 11.10
C ARG A 27 -3.25 -5.51 12.25
N GLN A 28 -2.89 -4.29 12.63
CA GLN A 28 -3.59 -3.54 13.70
C GLN A 28 -5.03 -3.18 13.30
N TYR A 29 -5.34 -3.23 11.99
CA TYR A 29 -6.63 -2.95 11.40
C TYR A 29 -7.30 -4.20 10.80
N GLY A 30 -6.81 -5.40 11.15
CA GLY A 30 -7.31 -6.67 10.59
C GLY A 30 -7.00 -6.86 9.10
N LYS A 31 -6.04 -6.11 8.54
CA LYS A 31 -5.66 -6.18 7.12
C LYS A 31 -4.32 -6.88 6.95
N ARG A 32 -4.12 -7.51 5.79
CA ARG A 32 -2.84 -8.15 5.43
C ARG A 32 -1.78 -7.14 4.96
N ALA A 33 -2.21 -6.09 4.25
CA ALA A 33 -1.34 -5.05 3.72
C ALA A 33 -2.13 -3.76 3.44
N PHE A 34 -1.41 -2.66 3.30
CA PHE A 34 -1.86 -1.46 2.61
C PHE A 34 -1.44 -1.57 1.15
N CYS A 35 -2.38 -1.46 0.22
CA CYS A 35 -2.11 -1.51 -1.22
C CYS A 35 -2.52 -0.19 -1.87
N TRP A 36 -1.67 0.32 -2.77
CA TRP A 36 -1.94 1.54 -3.54
C TRP A 36 -1.33 1.42 -4.94
N LEU A 37 -1.85 2.22 -5.88
CA LEU A 37 -1.30 2.31 -7.24
C LEU A 37 -0.13 3.30 -7.25
N VAL A 38 0.93 2.92 -7.95
CA VAL A 38 2.04 3.81 -8.34
C VAL A 38 2.20 3.77 -9.85
N ASP A 39 2.82 4.80 -10.43
CA ASP A 39 3.25 4.76 -11.82
C ASP A 39 4.24 3.62 -12.07
N ASP A 40 4.01 2.92 -13.18
CA ASP A 40 4.89 1.90 -13.72
C ASP A 40 5.85 2.66 -14.67
N GLU A 41 7.12 2.77 -14.27
CA GLU A 41 8.19 3.41 -15.08
C GLU A 41 8.45 2.65 -16.39
#